data_AF-A0A7J6PBD4-F1
#
_entry.id   AF-A0A7J6PBD4-F1
#
_cell.length_a   1.000
_cell.length_b   1.000
_cell.length_c   1.000
_cell.angle_alpha   90.00
_cell.angle_beta   90.00
_cell.angle_gamma   90.00
#
_symmetry.space_group_name_H-M   'P 1'
#
loop_
_entity.id
_entity.type
_entity.pdbx_description
1 polymer ?
#
loop_
_entity_poly.entity_id
_entity_poly.type
_entity_poly.pdbx_seq_one_letter_code
_entity_poly.pdbx_strand_id
1 'polypeptide(L)'
;MPSLSTIVITSKAEVESAHETSRLRVELAKKLQRKRDKRAEISDRLLDPRTRQIGASVTKWEKQLAEKEEFRQSQIHAAREDRAVLEELDRITQQIEREHREATREREKLARYHSLNNLSKTARREYFLSDPKRDLSIDMEHLGPSAAQVFAGEFVEDKKATQSEIVRGLKEQELEKEVLLQREAALERAFAELSDLDVKTRIELENREEDSIRAGRRALDEFNCEMQQKRKEKERREREDAETRARRDVDFHLYQSGLLSESIGTSSDFKGIPLDEKQMVVDWQARQVDEKRERIADENDRRARDAAEAEAQRLEAVKVHDEQELQRRRAAQALVEENRRLAEAQNKERIRTEEVYSSSIKETFFDQFAKSACH
;
A
#
# COMPACT_ATOMS: atom_id res chain seq x y z
N MET A 1 75.38 2.72 -48.57
CA MET A 1 75.72 2.71 -47.14
C MET A 1 74.64 1.91 -46.41
N PRO A 2 74.92 0.67 -45.97
CA PRO A 2 73.91 -0.20 -45.38
C PRO A 2 73.71 0.19 -43.91
N SER A 3 72.48 0.57 -43.53
CA SER A 3 72.10 0.68 -42.12
C SER A 3 71.80 -0.73 -41.63
N LEU A 4 72.71 -1.28 -40.83
CA LEU A 4 72.58 -2.54 -40.13
C LEU A 4 71.27 -2.57 -39.35
N SER A 5 70.29 -3.32 -39.84
CA SER A 5 69.11 -3.72 -39.07
C SER A 5 69.57 -4.76 -38.05
N THR A 6 69.87 -4.29 -36.84
CA THR A 6 70.13 -5.13 -35.68
C THR A 6 68.91 -6.00 -35.42
N ILE A 7 68.98 -7.27 -35.81
CA ILE A 7 67.99 -8.29 -35.45
C ILE A 7 68.25 -8.63 -33.99
N VAL A 8 67.47 -8.01 -33.10
CA VAL A 8 67.43 -8.35 -31.69
C VAL A 8 66.74 -9.71 -31.59
N ILE A 9 67.52 -10.78 -31.38
CA ILE A 9 67.01 -12.09 -31.00
C ILE A 9 66.56 -11.96 -29.54
N THR A 10 65.37 -11.42 -29.33
CA THR A 10 64.72 -11.45 -28.01
C THR A 10 64.43 -12.90 -27.69
N SER A 11 64.95 -13.37 -26.56
CA SER A 11 64.79 -14.76 -26.13
C SER A 11 63.29 -15.07 -25.97
N LYS A 12 62.85 -16.27 -26.35
CA LYS A 12 61.44 -16.70 -26.25
C LYS A 12 60.86 -16.49 -24.83
N ALA A 13 61.72 -16.57 -23.81
CA ALA A 13 61.39 -16.29 -22.41
C ALA A 13 61.01 -14.81 -22.13
N GLU A 14 61.61 -13.85 -22.83
CA GLU A 14 61.27 -12.43 -22.69
C GLU A 14 59.90 -12.10 -23.30
N VAL A 15 59.53 -12.78 -24.39
CA VAL A 15 58.23 -12.60 -25.05
C VAL A 15 57.10 -13.22 -24.21
N GLU A 16 57.32 -14.40 -23.61
CA GLU A 16 56.36 -15.03 -22.70
C GLU A 16 56.17 -14.21 -21.42
N SER A 17 57.25 -13.68 -20.83
CA SER A 17 57.22 -12.75 -19.69
C SER A 17 56.48 -11.44 -20.02
N ALA A 18 56.69 -10.87 -21.20
CA ALA A 18 55.96 -9.68 -21.66
C ALA A 18 54.46 -9.95 -21.86
N HIS A 19 54.07 -11.15 -22.30
CA HIS A 19 52.68 -11.54 -22.42
C HIS A 19 51.99 -11.80 -21.08
N GLU A 20 52.68 -12.43 -20.12
CA GLU A 20 52.17 -12.60 -18.75
C GLU A 20 51.99 -11.26 -18.03
N THR A 21 52.97 -10.37 -18.12
CA THR A 21 52.86 -9.02 -17.54
C THR A 21 51.76 -8.19 -18.20
N SER A 22 51.54 -8.34 -19.52
CA SER A 22 50.41 -7.72 -20.22
C SER A 22 49.06 -8.28 -19.75
N ARG A 23 48.91 -9.60 -19.60
CA ARG A 23 47.71 -10.23 -19.04
C ARG A 23 47.42 -9.75 -17.62
N LEU A 24 48.43 -9.70 -16.76
CA LEU A 24 48.31 -9.20 -15.39
C LEU A 24 47.89 -7.72 -15.36
N ARG A 25 48.40 -6.88 -16.27
CA ARG A 25 47.97 -5.48 -16.41
C ARG A 25 46.51 -5.36 -16.85
N VAL A 26 46.07 -6.18 -17.80
CA VAL A 26 44.67 -6.24 -18.25
C VAL A 26 43.74 -6.70 -17.12
N GLU A 27 44.14 -7.71 -16.35
CA GLU A 27 43.37 -8.16 -15.19
C GLU A 27 43.31 -7.11 -14.07
N LEU A 28 44.43 -6.44 -13.80
CA LEU A 28 44.49 -5.33 -12.85
C LEU A 28 43.58 -4.18 -13.29
N ALA A 29 43.62 -3.82 -14.57
CA ALA A 29 42.75 -2.79 -15.15
C ALA A 29 41.27 -3.17 -15.00
N LYS A 30 40.89 -4.42 -15.30
CA LYS A 30 39.52 -4.94 -15.07
C LYS A 30 39.12 -4.90 -13.60
N LYS A 31 40.03 -5.25 -12.67
CA LYS A 31 39.78 -5.16 -11.22
C LYS A 31 39.59 -3.72 -10.75
N LEU A 32 40.38 -2.78 -11.28
CA LEU A 32 40.26 -1.35 -11.00
C LEU A 32 38.96 -0.77 -11.57
N GLN A 33 38.60 -1.13 -12.80
CA GLN A 33 37.32 -0.76 -13.42
C GLN A 33 36.15 -1.20 -12.54
N ARG A 34 36.10 -2.50 -12.18
CA ARG A 34 35.07 -3.05 -11.28
C ARG A 34 35.00 -2.34 -9.93
N LYS A 35 36.14 -1.91 -9.38
CA LYS A 35 36.17 -1.12 -8.13
C LYS A 35 35.61 0.28 -8.32
N ARG A 36 35.89 0.94 -9.46
CA ARG A 36 35.32 2.25 -9.81
C ARG A 36 33.81 2.15 -10.01
N ASP A 37 33.36 1.15 -10.76
CA ASP A 37 31.93 0.92 -11.03
C ASP A 37 31.17 0.65 -9.72
N LYS A 38 31.72 -0.19 -8.84
CA LYS A 38 31.13 -0.43 -7.50
C LYS A 38 31.09 0.83 -6.65
N ARG A 39 32.12 1.67 -6.69
CA ARG A 39 32.13 2.94 -5.94
C ARG A 39 31.14 3.95 -6.50
N ALA A 40 30.99 4.02 -7.82
CA ALA A 40 29.97 4.85 -8.46
C ALA A 40 28.56 4.38 -8.03
N GLU A 41 28.29 3.08 -8.10
CA GLU A 41 27.00 2.52 -7.68
C GLU A 41 26.69 2.74 -6.19
N ILE A 42 27.70 2.66 -5.32
CA ILE A 42 27.54 2.97 -3.89
C ILE A 42 27.32 4.48 -3.70
N SER A 43 28.07 5.32 -4.40
CA SER A 43 27.96 6.78 -4.32
C SER A 43 26.57 7.26 -4.74
N ASP A 44 26.03 6.74 -5.84
CA ASP A 44 24.71 7.10 -6.34
C ASP A 44 23.61 6.75 -5.32
N ARG A 45 23.72 5.59 -4.65
CA ARG A 45 22.79 5.19 -3.57
C ARG A 45 22.94 6.03 -2.30
N LEU A 46 24.16 6.51 -2.01
CA LEU A 46 24.45 7.29 -0.81
C LEU A 46 24.02 8.76 -0.98
N LEU A 47 24.13 9.29 -2.20
CA LEU A 47 23.78 10.67 -2.53
C LEU A 47 22.26 10.92 -2.53
N ASP A 48 21.46 9.92 -2.91
CA ASP A 48 20.01 10.08 -2.99
C ASP A 48 19.34 9.74 -1.64
N PRO A 49 18.82 10.74 -0.90
CA PRO A 49 18.28 10.55 0.45
C PRO A 49 17.06 9.62 0.47
N ARG A 50 16.28 9.59 -0.62
CA ARG A 50 15.07 8.76 -0.71
C ARG A 50 15.41 7.28 -0.79
N THR A 51 16.40 6.91 -1.62
CA THR A 51 16.91 5.53 -1.67
C THR A 51 17.58 5.11 -0.37
N ARG A 52 18.21 6.05 0.34
CA ARG A 52 18.88 5.79 1.62
C ARG A 52 17.91 5.51 2.76
N GLN A 53 16.74 6.16 2.76
CA GLN A 53 15.70 5.98 3.78
C GLN A 53 14.79 4.77 3.52
N ILE A 54 14.45 4.52 2.25
CA ILE A 54 13.46 3.47 1.86
C ILE A 54 14.15 2.15 1.48
N GLY A 55 15.42 2.18 1.06
CA GLY A 55 16.23 1.00 0.78
C GLY A 55 15.89 0.23 -0.52
N ALA A 56 14.87 0.67 -1.26
CA ALA A 56 14.33 -0.02 -2.42
C ALA A 56 14.35 0.87 -3.68
N SER A 57 15.00 0.37 -4.75
CA SER A 57 15.02 1.04 -6.07
C SER A 57 13.77 0.69 -6.85
N VAL A 58 12.98 1.69 -7.26
CA VAL A 58 11.76 1.51 -8.08
C VAL A 58 12.04 0.65 -9.32
N THR A 59 13.16 0.89 -10.00
CA THR A 59 13.59 0.12 -11.18
C THR A 59 13.85 -1.37 -10.92
N LYS A 60 14.23 -1.75 -9.69
CA LYS A 60 14.40 -3.17 -9.33
C LYS A 60 13.05 -3.83 -9.11
N TRP A 61 12.12 -3.12 -8.47
CA TRP A 61 10.75 -3.59 -8.30
C TRP A 61 10.04 -3.74 -9.64
N GLU A 62 10.19 -2.76 -10.55
CA GLU A 62 9.65 -2.84 -11.91
C GLU A 62 10.23 -4.03 -12.68
N LYS A 63 11.54 -4.29 -12.57
CA LYS A 63 12.15 -5.49 -13.15
C LYS A 63 11.59 -6.79 -12.57
N GLN A 64 11.44 -6.88 -11.25
CA GLN A 64 10.85 -8.06 -10.59
C GLN A 64 9.38 -8.24 -10.97
N LEU A 65 8.62 -7.15 -11.12
CA LEU A 65 7.26 -7.17 -11.63
C LEU A 65 7.22 -7.68 -13.07
N ALA A 66 8.09 -7.15 -13.94
CA ALA A 66 8.20 -7.60 -15.33
C ALA A 66 8.59 -9.08 -15.44
N GLU A 67 9.60 -9.53 -14.70
CA GLU A 67 10.01 -10.95 -14.64
C GLU A 67 8.85 -11.84 -14.15
N LYS A 68 8.08 -11.39 -13.16
CA LYS A 68 6.92 -12.13 -12.65
C LYS A 68 5.77 -12.15 -13.66
N GLU A 69 5.57 -11.06 -14.39
CA GLU A 69 4.58 -10.95 -15.46
C GLU A 69 4.95 -11.89 -16.62
N GLU A 70 6.20 -11.87 -17.07
CA GLU A 70 6.74 -12.77 -18.10
C GLU A 70 6.63 -14.23 -17.67
N PHE A 71 6.97 -14.56 -16.43
CA PHE A 71 6.82 -15.91 -15.90
C PHE A 71 5.35 -16.34 -15.84
N ARG A 72 4.44 -15.43 -15.51
CA ARG A 72 3.00 -15.73 -15.54
C ARG A 72 2.50 -15.94 -16.96
N GLN A 73 2.96 -15.12 -17.91
CA GLN A 73 2.61 -15.26 -19.32
C GLN A 73 3.16 -16.56 -19.90
N SER A 74 4.39 -16.96 -19.56
CA SER A 74 4.96 -18.23 -20.01
C SER A 74 4.22 -19.43 -19.43
N GLN A 75 3.78 -19.38 -18.17
CA GLN A 75 2.89 -20.40 -17.61
C GLN A 75 1.55 -20.48 -18.32
N ILE A 76 0.94 -19.34 -18.64
CA ILE A 76 -0.31 -19.30 -19.41
C ILE A 76 -0.09 -19.88 -20.81
N HIS A 77 1.04 -19.59 -21.45
CA HIS A 77 1.39 -20.12 -22.77
C HIS A 77 1.59 -21.65 -22.72
N ALA A 78 2.36 -22.15 -21.75
CA ALA A 78 2.56 -23.57 -21.53
C ALA A 78 1.23 -24.29 -21.27
N ALA A 79 0.36 -23.74 -20.42
CA ALA A 79 -0.96 -24.31 -20.16
C ALA A 79 -1.87 -24.32 -21.41
N ARG A 80 -1.71 -23.35 -22.33
CA ARG A 80 -2.42 -23.34 -23.62
C ARG A 80 -1.87 -24.41 -24.57
N GLU A 81 -0.56 -24.59 -24.62
CA GLU A 81 0.08 -25.64 -25.40
C GLU A 81 -0.34 -27.03 -24.90
N ASP A 82 -0.28 -27.26 -23.59
CA ASP A 82 -0.73 -28.51 -22.96
C ASP A 82 -2.20 -28.81 -23.29
N ARG A 83 -3.05 -27.78 -23.21
CA ARG A 83 -4.46 -27.91 -23.59
C ARG A 83 -4.62 -28.25 -25.07
N ALA A 84 -3.86 -27.62 -25.96
CA ALA A 84 -3.91 -27.91 -27.39
C ALA A 84 -3.49 -29.36 -27.69
N VAL A 85 -2.46 -29.86 -27.00
CA VAL A 85 -2.02 -31.26 -27.11
C VAL A 85 -3.11 -32.22 -26.61
N LEU A 86 -3.77 -31.91 -25.49
CA LEU A 86 -4.87 -32.74 -24.98
C LEU A 86 -6.07 -32.75 -25.94
N GLU A 87 -6.40 -31.61 -26.55
CA GLU A 87 -7.47 -31.52 -27.56
C GLU A 87 -7.11 -32.31 -28.84
N GLU A 88 -5.84 -32.34 -29.24
CA GLU A 88 -5.37 -33.16 -30.36
C GLU A 88 -5.43 -34.65 -30.03
N LEU A 89 -4.97 -35.05 -28.85
CA LEU A 89 -5.06 -36.43 -28.37
C LEU A 89 -6.52 -36.91 -28.30
N ASP A 90 -7.44 -36.08 -27.81
CA ASP A 90 -8.86 -36.41 -27.76
C ASP A 90 -9.45 -36.67 -29.16
N ARG A 91 -9.07 -35.84 -30.15
CA ARG A 91 -9.47 -36.06 -31.56
C ARG A 91 -8.92 -37.39 -32.10
N ILE A 92 -7.68 -37.73 -31.78
CA ILE A 92 -7.07 -39.01 -32.19
C ILE A 92 -7.82 -40.18 -31.54
N THR A 93 -8.15 -40.12 -30.25
CA THR A 93 -8.94 -41.17 -29.58
C THR A 93 -10.33 -41.30 -30.20
N GLN A 94 -11.01 -40.19 -30.49
CA GLN A 94 -12.31 -40.23 -31.16
C GLN A 94 -12.23 -40.85 -32.55
N GLN A 95 -11.14 -40.59 -33.30
CA GLN A 95 -10.90 -41.22 -34.60
C GLN A 95 -10.70 -42.74 -34.45
N ILE A 96 -9.84 -43.18 -33.53
CA ILE A 96 -9.58 -44.60 -33.26
C ILE A 96 -10.87 -45.31 -32.84
N GLU A 97 -11.71 -44.69 -32.01
CA GLU A 97 -12.99 -45.27 -31.63
C GLU A 97 -13.94 -45.43 -32.83
N ARG A 98 -14.00 -44.46 -33.74
CA ARG A 98 -14.81 -44.56 -34.96
C ARG A 98 -14.32 -45.69 -35.84
N GLU A 99 -13.01 -45.77 -36.08
CA GLU A 99 -12.39 -46.85 -36.86
C GLU A 99 -12.65 -48.22 -36.23
N HIS A 100 -12.58 -48.34 -34.89
CA HIS A 100 -12.90 -49.58 -34.18
C HIS A 100 -14.38 -49.97 -34.32
N ARG A 101 -15.30 -49.00 -34.23
CA ARG A 101 -16.74 -49.23 -34.43
C ARG A 101 -17.07 -49.63 -35.87
N GLU A 102 -16.36 -49.06 -36.85
CA GLU A 102 -16.51 -49.45 -38.26
C GLU A 102 -15.95 -50.86 -38.50
N ALA A 103 -14.75 -51.15 -38.02
CA ALA A 103 -14.13 -52.47 -38.14
C ALA A 103 -14.97 -53.58 -37.47
N THR A 104 -15.59 -53.30 -36.32
CA THR A 104 -16.51 -54.26 -35.67
C THR A 104 -17.76 -54.50 -36.51
N ARG A 105 -18.40 -53.44 -37.03
CA ARG A 105 -19.54 -53.57 -37.96
C ARG A 105 -19.18 -54.34 -39.23
N GLU A 106 -18.01 -54.09 -39.80
CA GLU A 106 -17.52 -54.81 -40.98
C GLU A 106 -17.28 -56.29 -40.68
N ARG A 107 -16.66 -56.61 -39.54
CA ARG A 107 -16.48 -58.00 -39.10
C ARG A 107 -17.82 -58.71 -38.92
N GLU A 108 -18.79 -58.06 -38.28
CA GLU A 108 -20.15 -58.60 -38.15
C GLU A 108 -20.83 -58.81 -39.51
N LYS A 109 -20.71 -57.83 -40.42
CA LYS A 109 -21.24 -57.93 -41.78
C LYS A 109 -20.62 -59.10 -42.54
N LEU A 110 -19.30 -59.27 -42.47
CA LEU A 110 -18.58 -60.39 -43.09
C LEU A 110 -18.97 -61.73 -42.46
N ALA A 111 -19.12 -61.80 -41.14
CA ALA A 111 -19.57 -63.00 -40.45
C ALA A 111 -20.99 -63.39 -40.86
N ARG A 112 -21.91 -62.40 -40.93
CA ARG A 112 -23.28 -62.61 -41.42
C ARG A 112 -23.30 -63.05 -42.89
N TYR A 113 -22.50 -62.41 -43.74
CA TYR A 113 -22.38 -62.77 -45.15
C TYR A 113 -21.87 -64.21 -45.33
N HIS A 114 -20.81 -64.58 -44.60
CA HIS A 114 -20.30 -65.95 -44.57
C HIS A 114 -21.36 -66.95 -44.08
N SER A 115 -22.08 -66.60 -43.01
CA SER A 115 -23.16 -67.45 -42.49
C SER A 115 -24.29 -67.65 -43.51
N LEU A 116 -24.74 -66.59 -44.17
CA LEU A 116 -25.80 -66.67 -45.17
C LEU A 116 -25.40 -67.51 -46.39
N ASN A 117 -24.17 -67.33 -46.88
CA ASN A 117 -23.72 -68.00 -48.10
C ASN A 117 -23.31 -69.46 -47.86
N ASN A 118 -22.56 -69.72 -46.78
CA ASN A 118 -21.90 -71.01 -46.57
C ASN A 118 -22.61 -71.90 -45.54
N LEU A 119 -23.40 -71.33 -44.63
CA LEU A 119 -24.15 -72.08 -43.61
C LEU A 119 -25.64 -72.19 -43.95
N SER A 120 -26.01 -71.93 -45.20
CA SER A 120 -27.38 -72.16 -45.68
C SER A 120 -27.77 -73.63 -45.48
N LYS A 121 -29.04 -73.87 -45.14
CA LYS A 121 -29.53 -75.24 -44.91
C LYS A 121 -29.35 -76.10 -46.17
N THR A 122 -29.51 -75.51 -47.35
CA THR A 122 -29.38 -76.17 -48.65
C THR A 122 -27.96 -76.66 -48.94
N ALA A 123 -26.94 -76.05 -48.35
CA ALA A 123 -25.54 -76.45 -48.50
C ALA A 123 -25.11 -77.60 -47.58
N ARG A 124 -25.97 -78.07 -46.65
CA ARG A 124 -25.65 -79.18 -45.75
C ARG A 124 -25.62 -80.50 -46.51
N ARG A 125 -24.67 -81.38 -46.19
CA ARG A 125 -24.57 -82.72 -46.79
C ARG A 125 -25.86 -83.55 -46.62
N GLU A 126 -26.51 -83.42 -45.48
CA GLU A 126 -27.75 -84.13 -45.12
C GLU A 126 -29.02 -83.43 -45.60
N TYR A 127 -28.89 -82.28 -46.29
CA TYR A 127 -30.06 -81.51 -46.76
C TYR A 127 -30.97 -82.36 -47.64
N PHE A 128 -30.39 -83.24 -48.47
CA PHE A 128 -31.14 -84.13 -49.33
C PHE A 128 -31.99 -85.18 -48.60
N LEU A 129 -31.67 -85.52 -47.35
CA LEU A 129 -32.50 -86.41 -46.53
C LEU A 129 -33.58 -85.66 -45.74
N SER A 130 -33.44 -84.34 -45.59
CA SER A 130 -34.28 -83.51 -44.73
C SER A 130 -35.16 -82.52 -45.48
N ASP A 131 -35.10 -82.50 -46.82
CA ASP A 131 -35.98 -81.69 -47.67
C ASP A 131 -37.35 -82.36 -47.80
N PRO A 132 -38.41 -81.85 -47.14
CA PRO A 132 -39.73 -82.48 -47.10
C PRO A 132 -40.46 -82.45 -48.45
N LYS A 133 -39.91 -81.77 -49.45
CA LYS A 133 -40.51 -81.66 -50.80
C LYS A 133 -39.89 -82.61 -51.81
N ARG A 134 -38.84 -83.34 -51.43
CA ARG A 134 -38.08 -84.20 -52.34
C ARG A 134 -38.40 -85.67 -52.11
N ASP A 135 -39.70 -86.00 -52.04
CA ASP A 135 -40.15 -87.34 -52.39
C ASP A 135 -39.93 -87.51 -53.89
N LEU A 136 -38.82 -88.15 -54.24
CA LEU A 136 -38.53 -88.55 -55.61
C LEU A 136 -39.62 -89.55 -56.02
N SER A 137 -40.57 -89.12 -56.85
CA SER A 137 -41.34 -90.04 -57.68
C SER A 137 -40.33 -90.86 -58.47
N ILE A 138 -40.18 -92.14 -58.13
CA ILE A 138 -39.20 -93.02 -58.72
C ILE A 138 -39.50 -93.12 -60.21
N ASP A 139 -38.52 -92.78 -61.05
CA ASP A 139 -38.66 -92.79 -62.50
C ASP A 139 -38.82 -94.24 -62.96
N MET A 140 -40.05 -94.61 -63.37
CA MET A 140 -40.45 -96.01 -63.60
C MET A 140 -39.68 -96.67 -64.76
N GLU A 141 -39.04 -95.88 -65.62
CA GLU A 141 -38.24 -96.36 -66.75
C GLU A 141 -36.95 -97.10 -66.34
N HIS A 142 -36.44 -96.87 -65.12
CA HIS A 142 -35.16 -97.42 -64.65
C HIS A 142 -35.30 -98.54 -63.60
N LEU A 143 -36.52 -99.04 -63.36
CA LEU A 143 -36.79 -100.13 -62.42
C LEU A 143 -36.53 -101.48 -63.08
N GLY A 144 -35.48 -102.17 -62.64
CA GLY A 144 -35.20 -103.55 -63.03
C GLY A 144 -36.18 -104.54 -62.39
N PRO A 145 -36.33 -105.77 -62.94
CA PRO A 145 -37.30 -106.78 -62.49
C PRO A 145 -37.05 -107.33 -61.06
N SER A 146 -35.96 -106.91 -60.40
CA SER A 146 -35.63 -107.25 -59.01
C SER A 146 -36.15 -106.24 -57.98
N ALA A 147 -36.60 -105.06 -58.42
CA ALA A 147 -37.28 -104.10 -57.55
C ALA A 147 -38.75 -104.53 -57.41
N ALA A 148 -39.14 -105.08 -56.26
CA ALA A 148 -40.48 -105.58 -55.96
C ALA A 148 -41.55 -104.45 -55.81
N GLN A 149 -41.45 -103.41 -56.63
CA GLN A 149 -42.22 -102.18 -56.52
C GLN A 149 -43.31 -102.05 -57.60
N VAL A 150 -43.22 -102.82 -58.70
CA VAL A 150 -44.27 -102.90 -59.73
C VAL A 150 -44.63 -104.36 -59.97
N PHE A 151 -45.79 -104.78 -59.46
CA PHE A 151 -46.39 -106.08 -59.80
C PHE A 151 -47.27 -105.91 -61.04
N ALA A 152 -46.91 -106.62 -62.12
CA ALA A 152 -47.69 -106.62 -63.35
C ALA A 152 -49.05 -107.30 -63.11
N GLY A 153 -50.09 -106.49 -62.91
CA GLY A 153 -51.47 -106.94 -62.78
C GLY A 153 -52.27 -106.35 -61.62
N GLU A 154 -51.67 -105.48 -60.80
CA GLU A 154 -52.31 -105.02 -59.57
C GLU A 154 -52.81 -103.55 -59.65
N PHE A 155 -54.13 -103.46 -59.83
CA PHE A 155 -55.08 -102.36 -59.58
C PHE A 155 -55.34 -101.23 -60.60
N VAL A 156 -56.59 -101.30 -61.09
CA VAL A 156 -57.46 -100.17 -61.41
C VAL A 156 -57.67 -99.38 -60.12
N GLU A 157 -56.94 -98.28 -59.94
CA GLU A 157 -57.29 -97.33 -58.90
C GLU A 157 -58.62 -96.66 -59.29
N ASP A 158 -59.59 -96.76 -58.37
CA ASP A 158 -60.79 -95.95 -58.39
C ASP A 158 -60.35 -94.48 -58.37
N LYS A 159 -60.26 -93.85 -59.55
CA LYS A 159 -59.80 -92.47 -59.73
C LYS A 159 -60.54 -91.47 -58.83
N LYS A 160 -61.73 -91.83 -58.34
CA LYS A 160 -62.50 -91.06 -57.35
C LYS A 160 -61.95 -91.17 -55.92
N ALA A 161 -61.50 -92.34 -55.48
CA ALA A 161 -60.95 -92.53 -54.15
C ALA A 161 -59.61 -91.78 -54.02
N THR A 162 -58.72 -91.93 -55.00
CA THR A 162 -57.44 -91.19 -55.04
C THR A 162 -57.64 -89.69 -55.19
N GLN A 163 -58.60 -89.24 -56.01
CA GLN A 163 -58.94 -87.82 -56.10
C GLN A 163 -59.54 -87.27 -54.80
N SER A 164 -60.29 -88.09 -54.03
CA SER A 164 -60.81 -87.69 -52.71
C SER A 164 -59.71 -87.59 -51.64
N GLU A 165 -58.69 -88.45 -51.70
CA GLU A 165 -57.52 -88.40 -50.82
C GLU A 165 -56.62 -87.20 -51.15
N ILE A 166 -56.44 -86.88 -52.44
CA ILE A 166 -55.72 -85.67 -52.88
C ILE A 166 -56.44 -84.41 -52.39
N VAL A 167 -57.78 -84.37 -52.53
CA VAL A 167 -58.58 -83.24 -52.00
C VAL A 167 -58.51 -83.16 -50.47
N ARG A 168 -58.46 -84.30 -49.77
CA ARG A 168 -58.26 -84.32 -48.31
C ARG A 168 -56.89 -83.80 -47.91
N GLY A 169 -55.82 -84.24 -48.60
CA GLY A 169 -54.46 -83.78 -48.37
C GLY A 169 -54.28 -82.29 -48.67
N LEU A 170 -54.94 -81.75 -49.70
CA LEU A 170 -54.93 -80.32 -49.98
C LEU A 170 -55.61 -79.52 -48.85
N LYS A 171 -56.74 -80.00 -48.32
CA LYS A 171 -57.40 -79.36 -47.16
C LYS A 171 -56.55 -79.43 -45.89
N GLU A 172 -55.86 -80.55 -45.65
CA GLU A 172 -54.92 -80.69 -44.54
C GLU A 172 -53.74 -79.70 -44.69
N GLN A 173 -53.23 -79.50 -45.91
CA GLN A 173 -52.19 -78.50 -46.20
C GLN A 173 -52.67 -77.05 -46.06
N GLU A 174 -53.92 -76.76 -46.44
CA GLU A 174 -54.53 -75.45 -46.22
C GLU A 174 -54.63 -75.14 -44.72
N LEU A 175 -55.12 -76.10 -43.92
CA LEU A 175 -55.18 -75.97 -42.47
C LEU A 175 -53.79 -75.81 -41.84
N GLU A 176 -52.80 -76.59 -42.28
CA GLU A 176 -51.43 -76.47 -41.77
C GLU A 176 -50.82 -75.11 -42.12
N LYS A 177 -51.05 -74.60 -43.34
CA LYS A 177 -50.67 -73.24 -43.73
C LYS A 177 -51.35 -72.18 -42.87
N GLU A 178 -52.64 -72.30 -42.60
CA GLU A 178 -53.35 -71.36 -41.73
C GLU A 178 -52.78 -71.36 -40.31
N VAL A 179 -52.48 -72.53 -39.75
CA VAL A 179 -51.84 -72.65 -38.42
C VAL A 179 -50.44 -72.03 -38.42
N LEU A 180 -49.64 -72.26 -39.46
CA LEU A 180 -48.32 -71.65 -39.58
C LEU A 180 -48.42 -70.12 -39.68
N LEU A 181 -49.36 -69.60 -40.47
CA LEU A 181 -49.56 -68.17 -40.66
C LEU A 181 -50.06 -67.50 -39.36
N GLN A 182 -50.92 -68.16 -38.59
CA GLN A 182 -51.32 -67.71 -37.26
C GLN A 182 -50.13 -67.71 -36.28
N ARG A 183 -49.26 -68.72 -36.35
CA ARG A 183 -48.05 -68.80 -35.51
C ARG A 183 -47.04 -67.72 -35.88
N GLU A 184 -46.82 -67.47 -37.16
CA GLU A 184 -45.96 -66.38 -37.65
C GLU A 184 -46.51 -65.02 -37.20
N ALA A 185 -47.82 -64.78 -37.37
CA ALA A 185 -48.46 -63.55 -36.90
C ALA A 185 -48.37 -63.39 -35.37
N ALA A 186 -48.45 -64.47 -34.60
CA ALA A 186 -48.26 -64.43 -33.14
C ALA A 186 -46.81 -64.10 -32.76
N LEU A 187 -45.82 -64.66 -33.47
CA LEU A 187 -44.41 -64.32 -33.26
C LEU A 187 -44.11 -62.88 -33.64
N GLU A 188 -44.64 -62.39 -34.76
CA GLU A 188 -44.46 -61.01 -35.20
C GLU A 188 -45.05 -60.01 -34.20
N ARG A 189 -46.22 -60.31 -33.62
CA ARG A 189 -46.78 -59.53 -32.51
C ARG A 189 -45.88 -59.55 -31.28
N ALA A 190 -45.37 -60.71 -30.88
CA ALA A 190 -44.46 -60.81 -29.74
C ALA A 190 -43.15 -60.04 -29.96
N PHE A 191 -42.62 -60.03 -31.19
CA PHE A 191 -41.46 -59.22 -31.56
C PHE A 191 -41.77 -57.71 -31.54
N ALA A 192 -42.94 -57.30 -32.02
CA ALA A 192 -43.38 -55.91 -31.96
C ALA A 192 -43.52 -55.44 -30.49
N GLU A 193 -44.14 -56.24 -29.63
CA GLU A 193 -44.28 -55.95 -28.20
C GLU A 193 -42.92 -55.86 -27.49
N LEU A 194 -41.98 -56.75 -27.83
CA LEU A 194 -40.61 -56.70 -27.29
C LEU A 194 -39.87 -55.44 -27.76
N SER A 195 -40.01 -55.07 -29.04
CA SER A 195 -39.42 -53.85 -29.60
C SER A 195 -40.01 -52.61 -28.94
N ASP A 196 -41.32 -52.56 -28.71
CA ASP A 196 -41.97 -51.45 -28.02
C ASP A 196 -41.51 -51.33 -26.56
N LEU A 197 -41.30 -52.47 -25.89
CA LEU A 197 -40.76 -52.49 -24.54
C LEU A 197 -39.33 -51.93 -24.51
N ASP A 198 -38.47 -52.34 -25.45
CA ASP A 198 -37.08 -51.88 -25.54
C ASP A 198 -37.00 -50.36 -25.83
N VAL A 199 -37.87 -49.84 -26.71
CA VAL A 199 -37.98 -48.41 -26.94
C VAL A 199 -38.42 -47.67 -25.67
N LYS A 200 -39.41 -48.20 -24.94
CA LYS A 200 -39.88 -47.60 -23.68
C LYS A 200 -38.80 -47.61 -22.60
N THR A 201 -38.11 -48.73 -22.40
CA THR A 201 -37.03 -48.81 -21.41
C THR A 201 -35.88 -47.87 -21.75
N ARG A 202 -35.54 -47.73 -23.03
CA ARG A 202 -34.54 -46.77 -23.48
C ARG A 202 -34.94 -45.33 -23.19
N ILE A 203 -36.17 -44.93 -23.52
CA ILE A 203 -36.68 -43.59 -23.23
C ILE A 203 -36.69 -43.34 -21.71
N GLU A 204 -37.08 -44.32 -20.89
CA GLU A 204 -37.02 -44.21 -19.43
C GLU A 204 -35.60 -44.03 -18.90
N LEU A 205 -34.62 -44.74 -19.46
CA LEU A 205 -33.21 -44.59 -19.08
C LEU A 205 -32.68 -43.21 -19.45
N GLU A 206 -32.95 -42.74 -20.67
CA GLU A 206 -32.57 -41.39 -21.12
C GLU A 206 -33.18 -40.31 -20.20
N ASN A 207 -34.47 -40.44 -19.84
CA ASN A 207 -35.12 -39.52 -18.90
C ASN A 207 -34.49 -39.55 -17.50
N ARG A 208 -34.15 -40.74 -16.97
CA ARG A 208 -33.49 -40.89 -15.66
C ARG A 208 -32.09 -40.29 -15.67
N GLU A 209 -31.34 -40.43 -16.75
CA GLU A 209 -30.02 -39.82 -16.91
C GLU A 209 -30.14 -38.29 -16.95
N GLU A 210 -31.09 -37.74 -17.71
CA GLU A 210 -31.34 -36.30 -17.75
C GLU A 210 -31.76 -35.74 -16.39
N ASP A 211 -32.62 -36.45 -15.65
CA ASP A 211 -33.03 -36.07 -14.29
C ASP A 211 -31.85 -36.09 -13.33
N SER A 212 -30.97 -37.10 -13.43
CA SER A 212 -29.73 -37.19 -12.65
C SER A 212 -28.79 -36.02 -12.94
N ILE A 213 -28.59 -35.67 -14.22
CA ILE A 213 -27.79 -34.52 -14.63
C ILE A 213 -28.40 -33.22 -14.11
N ARG A 214 -29.73 -33.05 -14.22
CA ARG A 214 -30.44 -31.87 -13.70
C ARG A 214 -30.32 -31.76 -12.18
N ALA A 215 -30.45 -32.86 -11.45
CA ALA A 215 -30.26 -32.90 -10.00
C ALA A 215 -28.82 -32.54 -9.62
N GLY A 216 -27.82 -33.08 -10.33
CA GLY A 216 -26.41 -32.75 -10.12
C GLY A 216 -26.10 -31.28 -10.35
N ARG A 217 -26.67 -30.66 -11.40
CA ARG A 217 -26.53 -29.21 -11.65
C ARG A 217 -27.16 -28.38 -10.54
N ARG A 218 -28.38 -28.72 -10.09
CA ARG A 218 -29.03 -28.02 -8.97
C ARG A 218 -28.20 -28.09 -7.69
N ALA A 219 -27.66 -29.26 -7.36
CA ALA A 219 -26.79 -29.41 -6.18
C ALA A 219 -25.51 -28.57 -6.27
N LEU A 220 -24.90 -28.48 -7.46
CA LEU A 220 -23.75 -27.60 -7.68
C LEU A 220 -24.11 -26.12 -7.56
N ASP A 221 -25.24 -25.70 -8.12
CA ASP A 221 -25.72 -24.33 -8.03
C ASP A 221 -26.02 -23.95 -6.58
N GLU A 222 -26.69 -24.82 -5.82
CA GLU A 222 -26.95 -24.66 -4.39
C GLU A 222 -25.65 -24.54 -3.58
N PHE A 223 -24.69 -25.43 -3.82
CA PHE A 223 -23.37 -25.38 -3.18
C PHE A 223 -22.63 -24.08 -3.48
N ASN A 224 -22.65 -23.63 -4.74
CA ASN A 224 -22.02 -22.38 -5.16
C ASN A 224 -22.70 -21.16 -4.51
N CYS A 225 -24.03 -21.15 -4.45
CA CYS A 225 -24.79 -20.12 -3.74
C CYS A 225 -24.45 -20.08 -2.24
N GLU A 226 -24.38 -21.25 -1.58
CA GLU A 226 -24.00 -21.34 -0.17
C GLU A 226 -22.56 -20.83 0.07
N MET A 227 -21.62 -21.20 -0.79
CA MET A 227 -20.23 -20.73 -0.73
C MET A 227 -20.14 -19.21 -0.92
N GLN A 228 -20.93 -18.63 -1.82
CA GLN A 228 -21.01 -17.18 -1.98
C GLN A 228 -21.60 -16.48 -0.75
N GLN A 229 -22.64 -17.06 -0.14
CA GLN A 229 -23.23 -16.53 1.10
C GLN A 229 -22.21 -16.57 2.24
N LYS A 230 -21.50 -17.68 2.43
CA LYS A 230 -20.43 -17.81 3.43
C LYS A 230 -19.30 -16.80 3.22
N ARG A 231 -18.91 -16.55 1.96
CA ARG A 231 -17.91 -15.51 1.64
C ARG A 231 -18.41 -14.11 2.00
N LYS A 232 -19.65 -13.76 1.63
CA LYS A 232 -20.26 -12.47 1.98
C LYS A 232 -20.39 -12.29 3.49
N GLU A 233 -20.78 -13.34 4.21
CA GLU A 233 -20.88 -13.28 5.67
C GLU A 233 -19.51 -13.11 6.32
N LYS A 234 -18.49 -13.84 5.84
CA LYS A 234 -17.11 -13.68 6.30
C LYS A 234 -16.60 -12.27 6.05
N GLU A 235 -16.82 -11.73 4.86
CA GLU A 235 -16.43 -10.35 4.51
C GLU A 235 -17.16 -9.33 5.40
N ARG A 236 -18.46 -9.54 5.68
CA ARG A 236 -19.22 -8.69 6.62
C ARG A 236 -18.61 -8.73 8.02
N ARG A 237 -18.28 -9.91 8.54
CA ARG A 237 -17.62 -10.08 9.85
C ARG A 237 -16.24 -9.44 9.88
N GLU A 238 -15.42 -9.64 8.85
CA GLU A 238 -14.10 -9.02 8.73
C GLU A 238 -14.21 -7.49 8.70
N ARG A 239 -15.25 -6.94 8.06
CA ARG A 239 -15.55 -5.50 8.07
C ARG A 239 -15.98 -4.99 9.44
N GLU A 240 -16.89 -5.69 10.12
CA GLU A 240 -17.31 -5.37 11.49
C GLU A 240 -16.11 -5.42 12.46
N ASP A 241 -15.25 -6.43 12.33
CA ASP A 241 -14.01 -6.55 13.11
C ASP A 241 -13.01 -5.43 12.80
N ALA A 242 -12.87 -5.04 11.53
CA ALA A 242 -12.02 -3.92 11.14
C ALA A 242 -12.54 -2.59 11.72
N GLU A 243 -13.85 -2.36 11.66
CA GLU A 243 -14.48 -1.18 12.25
C GLU A 243 -14.33 -1.14 13.78
N THR A 244 -14.50 -2.27 14.46
CA THR A 244 -14.29 -2.34 15.92
C THR A 244 -12.83 -2.14 16.30
N ARG A 245 -11.88 -2.68 15.53
CA ARG A 245 -10.44 -2.40 15.72
C ARG A 245 -10.13 -0.92 15.49
N ALA A 246 -10.62 -0.34 14.40
CA ALA A 246 -10.43 1.08 14.13
C ALA A 246 -10.99 1.97 15.25
N ARG A 247 -12.18 1.64 15.78
CA ARG A 247 -12.74 2.34 16.94
C ARG A 247 -11.87 2.21 18.18
N ARG A 248 -11.39 0.98 18.48
CA ARG A 248 -10.47 0.75 19.62
C ARG A 248 -9.16 1.51 19.46
N ASP A 249 -8.60 1.58 18.26
CA ASP A 249 -7.38 2.35 17.99
C ASP A 249 -7.62 3.84 18.17
N VAL A 250 -8.75 4.37 17.70
CA VAL A 250 -9.15 5.76 17.93
C VAL A 250 -9.31 6.02 19.42
N ASP A 251 -10.03 5.17 20.15
CA ASP A 251 -10.23 5.33 21.60
C ASP A 251 -8.91 5.25 22.37
N PHE A 252 -8.02 4.34 21.98
CA PHE A 252 -6.68 4.23 22.53
C PHE A 252 -5.89 5.52 22.30
N HIS A 253 -5.85 6.03 21.06
CA HIS A 253 -5.11 7.24 20.74
C HIS A 253 -5.71 8.49 21.37
N LEU A 254 -7.04 8.59 21.47
CA LEU A 254 -7.70 9.77 21.99
C LEU A 254 -7.66 9.85 23.52
N TYR A 255 -7.88 8.72 24.22
CA TYR A 255 -8.07 8.71 25.67
C TYR A 255 -6.93 8.07 26.45
N GLN A 256 -6.19 7.13 25.86
CA GLN A 256 -5.15 6.34 26.57
C GLN A 256 -3.74 6.70 26.15
N SER A 257 -3.55 7.27 24.97
CA SER A 257 -2.23 7.70 24.50
C SER A 257 -1.81 8.95 25.24
N GLY A 258 -0.76 8.84 26.06
CA GLY A 258 -0.11 9.97 26.74
C GLY A 258 0.49 11.01 25.79
N LEU A 259 0.59 10.69 24.49
CA LEU A 259 1.09 11.61 23.46
C LEU A 259 0.05 12.69 23.11
N LEU A 260 -1.23 12.31 23.01
CA LEU A 260 -2.34 13.21 22.65
C LEU A 260 -3.09 13.75 23.87
N SER A 261 -3.19 12.96 24.94
CA SER A 261 -3.84 13.39 26.19
C SER A 261 -2.96 14.30 27.07
N GLU A 262 -1.73 14.58 26.62
CA GLU A 262 -0.70 15.34 27.35
C GLU A 262 -0.46 14.86 28.80
N SER A 263 -0.95 13.67 29.18
CA SER A 263 -0.89 13.18 30.56
C SER A 263 0.57 13.08 31.01
N ILE A 264 0.91 13.95 31.96
CA ILE A 264 2.22 14.17 32.55
C ILE A 264 2.71 12.84 33.15
N GLY A 265 3.69 12.19 32.54
CA GLY A 265 4.09 10.85 33.01
C GLY A 265 5.42 10.29 32.53
N THR A 266 6.22 11.02 31.76
CA THR A 266 7.55 10.55 31.33
C THR A 266 8.61 11.55 31.76
N SER A 267 9.51 11.09 32.64
CA SER A 267 10.59 11.84 33.29
C SER A 267 11.58 12.54 32.32
N SER A 268 11.48 12.32 31.02
CA SER A 268 12.31 12.95 29.99
C SER A 268 11.71 14.23 29.41
N ASP A 269 10.44 14.53 29.66
CA ASP A 269 9.72 15.54 28.89
C ASP A 269 9.42 16.76 29.76
N PHE A 270 10.41 17.67 29.88
CA PHE A 270 10.18 18.97 30.47
C PHE A 270 9.27 19.80 29.54
N LYS A 271 7.97 19.81 29.83
CA LYS A 271 6.93 20.53 29.05
C LYS A 271 6.77 22.01 29.45
N GLY A 272 7.75 22.56 30.16
CA GLY A 272 7.75 23.93 30.64
C GLY A 272 7.27 24.07 32.09
N ILE A 273 7.25 25.31 32.56
CA ILE A 273 6.88 25.70 33.91
C ILE A 273 5.34 25.65 34.04
N PRO A 274 4.77 24.98 35.06
CA PRO A 274 3.33 24.95 35.29
C PRO A 274 2.76 26.36 35.48
N LEU A 275 1.46 26.51 35.20
CA LEU A 275 0.81 27.83 35.22
C LEU A 275 0.94 28.49 36.61
N ASP A 276 0.84 27.72 37.68
CA ASP A 276 0.95 28.21 39.05
C ASP A 276 2.34 28.79 39.35
N GLU A 277 3.40 28.13 38.89
CA GLU A 277 4.77 28.64 39.04
C GLU A 277 5.02 29.88 38.17
N LYS A 278 4.43 29.95 36.97
CA LYS A 278 4.46 31.18 36.16
C LYS A 278 3.76 32.33 36.87
N GLN A 279 2.61 32.07 37.49
CA GLN A 279 1.87 33.05 38.28
C GLN A 279 2.70 33.54 39.47
N MET A 280 3.38 32.63 40.18
CA MET A 280 4.30 32.99 41.26
C MET A 280 5.44 33.90 40.80
N VAL A 281 6.02 33.65 39.61
CA VAL A 281 7.08 34.50 39.05
C VAL A 281 6.53 35.90 38.71
N VAL A 282 5.34 35.98 38.13
CA VAL A 282 4.68 37.25 37.81
C VAL A 282 4.38 38.04 39.10
N ASP A 283 3.83 37.38 40.11
CA ASP A 283 3.53 38.01 41.39
C ASP A 283 4.80 38.48 42.11
N TRP A 284 5.89 37.71 42.02
CA TRP A 284 7.19 38.11 42.54
C TRP A 284 7.77 39.33 41.81
N GLN A 285 7.67 39.36 40.48
CA GLN A 285 8.08 40.53 39.69
C GLN A 285 7.25 41.77 40.02
N ALA A 286 5.95 41.62 40.26
CA ALA A 286 5.09 42.71 40.71
C ALA A 286 5.57 43.28 42.06
N ARG A 287 5.86 42.40 43.05
CA ARG A 287 6.43 42.82 44.34
C ARG A 287 7.75 43.58 44.19
N GLN A 288 8.64 43.13 43.30
CA GLN A 288 9.90 43.83 43.06
C GLN A 288 9.72 45.24 42.46
N VAL A 289 8.69 45.43 41.63
CA VAL A 289 8.36 46.76 41.09
C VAL A 289 7.85 47.67 42.20
N ASP A 290 7.01 47.16 43.08
CA ASP A 290 6.46 47.92 44.20
C ASP A 290 7.56 48.31 45.20
N GLU A 291 8.45 47.38 45.58
CA GLU A 291 9.62 47.66 46.42
C GLU A 291 10.54 48.74 45.82
N LYS A 292 10.73 48.73 44.49
CA LYS A 292 11.50 49.77 43.79
C LYS A 292 10.80 51.13 43.85
N ARG A 293 9.47 51.17 43.73
CA ARG A 293 8.69 52.42 43.82
C ARG A 293 8.78 53.01 45.21
N GLU A 294 8.65 52.20 46.25
CA GLU A 294 8.81 52.64 47.64
C GLU A 294 10.21 53.18 47.89
N ARG A 295 11.26 52.50 47.41
CA ARG A 295 12.64 52.99 47.55
C ARG A 295 12.85 54.35 46.88
N ILE A 296 12.30 54.56 45.69
CA ILE A 296 12.39 55.85 44.99
C ILE A 296 11.62 56.94 45.76
N ALA A 297 10.46 56.62 46.33
CA ALA A 297 9.70 57.54 47.17
C ALA A 297 10.51 57.94 48.42
N ASP A 298 11.11 56.98 49.13
CA ASP A 298 11.96 57.23 50.28
C ASP A 298 13.20 58.07 49.94
N GLU A 299 13.84 57.81 48.80
CA GLU A 299 14.97 58.60 48.32
C GLU A 299 14.57 60.05 47.99
N ASN A 300 13.40 60.24 47.36
CA ASN A 300 12.87 61.57 47.09
C ASN A 300 12.52 62.31 48.38
N ASP A 301 11.94 61.65 49.37
CA ASP A 301 11.63 62.23 50.68
C ASP A 301 12.91 62.64 51.42
N ARG A 302 13.97 61.82 51.36
CA ARG A 302 15.29 62.20 51.90
C ARG A 302 15.85 63.43 51.21
N ARG A 303 15.84 63.45 49.87
CA ARG A 303 16.29 64.62 49.10
C ARG A 303 15.48 65.88 49.42
N ALA A 304 14.18 65.75 49.63
CA ALA A 304 13.32 66.86 50.02
C ALA A 304 13.69 67.41 51.41
N ARG A 305 14.01 66.53 52.37
CA ARG A 305 14.50 66.94 53.70
C ARG A 305 15.85 67.63 53.61
N ASP A 306 16.80 67.04 52.87
CA ASP A 306 18.13 67.63 52.67
C ASP A 306 18.05 69.01 52.00
N ALA A 307 17.16 69.16 51.01
CA ALA A 307 16.91 70.45 50.35
C ALA A 307 16.30 71.49 51.32
N ALA A 308 15.34 71.08 52.16
CA ALA A 308 14.76 71.96 53.17
C ALA A 308 15.79 72.39 54.23
N GLU A 309 16.66 71.48 54.67
CA GLU A 309 17.78 71.79 55.58
C GLU A 309 18.77 72.77 54.94
N ALA A 310 19.14 72.54 53.68
CA ALA A 310 20.03 73.45 52.95
C ALA A 310 19.41 74.85 52.77
N GLU A 311 18.11 74.94 52.51
CA GLU A 311 17.41 76.22 52.42
C GLU A 311 17.35 76.94 53.78
N ALA A 312 17.11 76.21 54.87
CA ALA A 312 17.13 76.75 56.23
C ALA A 312 18.52 77.31 56.59
N GLN A 313 19.59 76.57 56.28
CA GLN A 313 20.97 77.04 56.46
C GLN A 313 21.27 78.29 55.61
N ARG A 314 20.78 78.34 54.37
CA ARG A 314 20.93 79.52 53.51
C ARG A 314 20.26 80.75 54.12
N LEU A 315 19.04 80.61 54.64
CA LEU A 315 18.31 81.71 55.28
C LEU A 315 18.99 82.18 56.56
N GLU A 316 19.55 81.27 57.35
CA GLU A 316 20.35 81.61 58.54
C GLU A 316 21.61 82.39 58.16
N ALA A 317 22.35 81.94 57.14
CA ALA A 317 23.53 82.64 56.64
C ALA A 317 23.21 84.07 56.16
N VAL A 318 22.06 84.25 55.49
CA VAL A 318 21.58 85.59 55.08
C VAL A 318 21.31 86.47 56.29
N LYS A 319 20.65 85.95 57.34
CA LYS A 319 20.41 86.72 58.58
C LYS A 319 21.72 87.16 59.24
N VAL A 320 22.70 86.27 59.34
CA VAL A 320 24.02 86.59 59.90
C VAL A 320 24.72 87.68 59.07
N HIS A 321 24.62 87.62 57.74
CA HIS A 321 25.17 88.64 56.86
C HIS A 321 24.49 90.01 57.07
N ASP A 322 23.17 90.05 57.16
CA ASP A 322 22.41 91.29 57.39
C ASP A 322 22.73 91.90 58.76
N GLU A 323 22.91 91.08 59.79
CA GLU A 323 23.36 91.54 61.11
C GLU A 323 24.76 92.16 61.07
N GLN A 324 25.70 91.55 60.34
CA GLN A 324 27.05 92.10 60.14
C GLN A 324 27.02 93.42 59.36
N GLU A 325 26.20 93.52 58.31
CA GLU A 325 25.95 94.76 57.57
C GLU A 325 25.42 95.87 58.50
N LEU A 326 24.43 95.55 59.34
CA LEU A 326 23.86 96.50 60.30
C LEU A 326 24.91 96.96 61.32
N GLN A 327 25.74 96.05 61.83
CA GLN A 327 26.85 96.38 62.71
C GLN A 327 27.86 97.29 62.04
N ARG A 328 28.23 97.02 60.77
CA ARG A 328 29.12 97.89 59.99
C ARG A 328 28.53 99.28 59.79
N ARG A 329 27.23 99.39 59.51
CA ARG A 329 26.54 100.68 59.39
C ARG A 329 26.52 101.44 60.72
N ARG A 330 26.24 100.77 61.84
CA ARG A 330 26.30 101.38 63.19
C ARG A 330 27.71 101.85 63.54
N ALA A 331 28.73 101.04 63.25
CA ALA A 331 30.13 101.41 63.46
C ALA A 331 30.51 102.62 62.60
N ALA A 332 30.11 102.65 61.32
CA ALA A 332 30.33 103.79 60.44
C ALA A 332 29.63 105.06 60.94
N GLN A 333 28.38 104.96 61.41
CA GLN A 333 27.65 106.08 62.01
C GLN A 333 28.36 106.61 63.26
N ALA A 334 28.80 105.73 64.15
CA ALA A 334 29.57 106.12 65.34
C ALA A 334 30.87 106.85 64.97
N LEU A 335 31.58 106.40 63.94
CA LEU A 335 32.81 107.01 63.45
C LEU A 335 32.54 108.41 62.85
N VAL A 336 31.41 108.59 62.14
CA VAL A 336 30.98 109.90 61.64
C VAL A 336 30.64 110.86 62.79
N GLU A 337 29.96 110.40 63.83
CA GLU A 337 29.67 111.19 65.03
C GLU A 337 30.93 111.59 65.80
N GLU A 338 31.90 110.68 65.93
CA GLU A 338 33.19 110.95 66.55
C GLU A 338 34.00 112.00 65.76
N ASN A 339 34.07 111.85 64.44
CA ASN A 339 34.71 112.82 63.55
C ASN A 339 34.05 114.20 63.65
N ARG A 340 32.73 114.26 63.76
CA ARG A 340 32.01 115.52 63.97
C ARG A 340 32.39 116.19 65.30
N ARG A 341 32.47 115.42 66.40
CA ARG A 341 32.90 115.93 67.70
C ARG A 341 34.34 116.46 67.67
N LEU A 342 35.24 115.74 67.01
CA LEU A 342 36.63 116.16 66.81
C LEU A 342 36.71 117.47 66.01
N ALA A 343 35.95 117.60 64.92
CA ALA A 343 35.89 118.84 64.13
C ALA A 343 35.35 120.02 64.94
N GLU A 344 34.30 119.82 65.75
CA GLU A 344 33.78 120.85 66.65
C GLU A 344 34.79 121.26 67.72
N ALA A 345 35.57 120.32 68.27
CA ALA A 345 36.63 120.60 69.24
C ALA A 345 37.79 121.39 68.61
N GLN A 346 38.26 120.99 67.42
CA GLN A 346 39.30 121.73 66.69
C GLN A 346 38.85 123.14 66.32
N ASN A 347 37.58 123.33 65.92
CA ASN A 347 37.05 124.65 65.62
C ASN A 347 37.00 125.55 66.87
N LYS A 348 36.64 125.00 68.04
CA LYS A 348 36.70 125.74 69.32
C LYS A 348 38.13 126.14 69.69
N GLU A 349 39.12 125.28 69.46
CA GLU A 349 40.52 125.64 69.65
C GLU A 349 40.97 126.74 68.69
N ARG A 350 40.54 126.70 67.42
CA ARG A 350 40.85 127.73 66.43
C ARG A 350 40.29 129.10 66.82
N ILE A 351 39.05 129.15 67.32
CA ILE A 351 38.44 130.39 67.84
C ILE A 351 39.25 130.92 69.03
N ARG A 352 39.66 130.05 69.96
CA ARG A 352 40.51 130.45 71.10
C ARG A 352 41.86 131.03 70.66
N THR A 353 42.52 130.44 69.65
CA THR A 353 43.80 130.96 69.17
C THR A 353 43.63 132.28 68.42
N GLU A 354 42.56 132.45 67.63
CA GLU A 354 42.23 133.74 67.00
C GLU A 354 41.99 134.85 68.05
N GLU A 355 41.34 134.56 69.18
CA GLU A 355 41.14 135.53 70.28
C GLU A 355 42.45 135.90 71.00
N VAL A 356 43.34 134.93 71.26
CA VAL A 356 44.60 135.13 72.01
C VAL A 356 45.64 135.95 71.23
N TYR A 357 45.67 135.84 69.90
CA TYR A 357 46.64 136.54 69.05
C TYR A 357 46.10 137.83 68.42
N SER A 358 44.91 138.31 68.80
CA SER A 358 44.40 139.60 68.36
C SER A 358 45.08 140.75 69.14
N SER A 359 45.89 141.55 68.44
CA SER A 359 46.63 142.67 69.02
C SER A 359 45.73 143.90 69.23
N SER A 360 45.04 143.97 70.38
CA SER A 360 44.35 145.20 70.79
C SER A 360 45.38 146.23 71.31
N ILE A 361 45.60 147.31 70.57
CA ILE A 361 46.43 148.45 71.01
C ILE A 361 45.73 149.10 72.21
N LYS A 362 46.38 149.12 73.38
CA LYS A 362 45.85 149.75 74.60
C LYS A 362 45.89 151.27 74.46
N GLU A 363 44.80 151.96 74.81
CA GLU A 363 44.67 153.43 74.72
C GLU A 363 45.78 154.20 75.45
N THR A 364 46.38 153.63 76.50
CA THR A 364 47.52 154.22 77.21
C THR A 364 48.79 154.41 76.36
N PHE A 365 48.84 153.81 75.16
CA PHE A 365 49.93 154.01 74.21
C PHE A 365 49.94 155.44 73.61
N PHE A 366 48.78 156.10 73.51
CA PHE A 366 48.67 157.43 72.89
C PHE A 366 49.00 158.59 73.84
N ASP A 367 48.90 158.39 75.15
CA ASP A 367 49.19 159.43 76.16
C ASP A 367 50.70 159.73 76.34
N GLN A 368 51.58 158.87 75.83
CA GLN A 368 53.04 159.05 75.92
C GLN A 368 53.59 160.09 74.94
N PHE A 369 52.83 160.47 73.90
CA PHE A 369 53.31 161.39 72.86
C PHE A 369 53.02 162.89 73.13
N ALA A 370 52.34 163.24 74.22
CA ALA A 370 51.87 164.62 74.47
C ALA A 370 52.39 165.31 75.75
N LYS A 371 53.46 164.80 76.41
CA LYS A 371 54.00 165.39 77.66
C LYS A 371 55.40 166.00 77.52
N SER A 372 55.64 166.74 76.45
CA SER A 372 56.82 167.61 76.30
C SER A 372 56.42 168.98 75.77
N ALA A 373 55.93 169.86 76.65
CA ALA A 373 56.03 171.34 76.59
C ALA A 373 55.09 172.01 77.61
N CYS A 374 55.59 172.35 78.80
CA CYS A 374 55.26 173.56 79.58
C CYS A 374 55.97 173.52 80.96
N HIS A 375 56.96 174.41 81.09
CA HIS A 375 57.73 174.84 82.27
C HIS A 375 58.73 173.88 82.92
#